data_AF-A0A2V9TKT2-F1
#
_entry.id   AF-A0A2V9TKT2-F1
#
_cell.length_a   1.000
_cell.length_b   1.000
_cell.length_c   1.000
_cell.angle_alpha   90.00
_cell.angle_beta   90.00
_cell.angle_gamma   90.00
#
_symmetry.space_group_name_H-M   'P 1'
#
loop_
_entity.id
_entity.type
_entity.pdbx_description
1 polymer ?
#
loop_
_entity_poly.entity_id
_entity_poly.type
_entity_poly.pdbx_seq_one_letter_code
_entity_poly.pdbx_strand_id
1 'polypeptide(L)'
;MPAKDIFRIDMALGYLAWALCIATYVWPRLRAMDRVEAQRAIATFNSFRFFGLAFLLPGFVGPNLPQSFATTVAYGDLATGLLAILAL
;
A
#
# COMPACT_ATOMS: atom_id res chain seq x y z
N MET A 1 -0.11 -12.37 25.89
CA MET A 1 -1.07 -11.57 25.09
C MET A 1 -1.46 -12.39 23.86
N PRO A 2 -2.75 -12.56 23.53
CA PRO A 2 -3.17 -13.34 22.36
C PRO A 2 -2.62 -12.77 21.04
N ALA A 3 -2.27 -13.63 20.07
CA ALA A 3 -1.70 -13.21 18.79
C ALA A 3 -2.57 -12.18 18.04
N LYS A 4 -3.89 -12.33 18.09
CA LYS A 4 -4.86 -11.37 17.53
C LYS A 4 -4.72 -9.96 18.10
N ASP A 5 -4.39 -9.84 19.39
CA ASP A 5 -4.33 -8.55 20.07
C ASP A 5 -2.98 -7.88 19.81
N ILE A 6 -1.91 -8.69 19.71
CA ILE A 6 -0.60 -8.22 19.23
C ILE A 6 -0.73 -7.65 17.81
N PHE A 7 -1.35 -8.40 16.89
CA PHE A 7 -1.54 -7.96 15.51
C PHE A 7 -2.39 -6.69 15.41
N ARG A 8 -3.44 -6.55 16.23
CA ARG A 8 -4.27 -5.34 16.28
C ARG A 8 -3.49 -4.13 16.74
N ILE A 9 -2.66 -4.27 17.79
CA ILE A 9 -1.83 -3.19 18.30
C ILE A 9 -0.75 -2.80 17.29
N ASP A 10 -0.07 -3.78 16.70
CA ASP A 10 0.90 -3.59 15.64
C ASP A 10 0.30 -2.76 14.48
N MET A 11 -0.86 -3.18 13.99
CA MET A 11 -1.55 -2.48 12.91
C MET A 11 -2.03 -1.08 13.32
N ALA A 12 -2.56 -0.91 14.54
CA ALA A 12 -3.01 0.39 15.03
C ALA A 12 -1.85 1.39 15.20
N LEU A 13 -0.73 0.95 15.76
CA LEU A 13 0.47 1.77 15.92
C LEU A 13 1.10 2.08 14.55
N GLY A 14 1.13 1.12 13.63
CA GLY A 14 1.59 1.31 12.26
C GLY A 14 0.78 2.40 11.53
N TYR A 15 -0.55 2.35 11.62
CA TYR A 15 -1.42 3.38 11.06
C TYR A 15 -1.22 4.74 11.72
N LEU A 16 -1.10 4.79 13.05
CA LEU A 16 -0.87 6.04 13.77
C LEU A 16 0.46 6.68 13.35
N ALA A 17 1.54 5.90 13.30
CA ALA A 17 2.87 6.37 12.89
C ALA A 17 2.85 6.89 11.44
N TRP A 18 2.22 6.16 10.52
CA TRP A 18 2.07 6.60 9.14
C TRP A 18 1.21 7.85 9.01
N ALA A 19 0.10 7.95 9.74
CA ALA A 19 -0.77 9.13 9.73
C ALA A 19 -0.02 10.37 10.22
N LEU A 20 0.76 10.24 11.30
CA LEU A 20 1.61 11.32 11.80
C LEU A 20 2.66 11.71 10.76
N CYS A 21 3.39 10.75 10.19
CA CYS A 21 4.41 11.00 9.16
C CYS A 21 3.84 11.73 7.93
N ILE A 22 2.68 11.29 7.44
CA ILE A 22 2.01 11.93 6.30
C ILE A 22 1.59 13.35 6.68
N ALA A 23 0.92 13.52 7.82
CA ALA A 23 0.42 14.83 8.26
C ALA A 23 1.54 15.86 8.45
N THR A 24 2.69 15.45 8.98
CA THR A 24 3.80 16.36 9.29
C THR A 24 4.72 16.62 8.09
N TYR A 25 5.04 15.59 7.30
CA TYR A 25 6.09 15.71 6.28
C TYR A 25 5.58 15.68 4.84
N VAL A 26 4.53 14.93 4.54
CA VAL A 26 4.08 14.71 3.16
C VAL A 26 2.98 15.71 2.79
N TRP A 27 1.97 15.85 3.65
CA TRP A 27 0.78 16.65 3.41
C TRP A 27 1.08 18.15 3.16
N PRO A 28 1.93 18.84 3.94
CA PRO A 28 2.23 20.25 3.67
C PRO A 28 2.91 20.45 2.31
N ARG A 29 3.78 19.51 1.91
CA ARG A 29 4.48 19.56 0.62
C ARG A 29 3.51 19.34 -0.54
N LEU A 30 2.65 18.33 -0.45
CA LEU A 30 1.63 18.06 -1.47
C LEU A 30 0.67 19.24 -1.65
N ARG A 31 0.31 19.94 -0.56
CA ARG A 31 -0.57 21.13 -0.65
C ARG A 31 0.10 22.35 -1.26
N ALA A 32 1.43 22.42 -1.24
CA ALA A 32 2.18 23.53 -1.83
C ALA A 32 2.48 23.30 -3.33
N MET A 33 2.40 22.05 -3.80
CA MET A 33 2.56 21.69 -5.21
C MET A 33 1.36 22.10 -6.05
N ASP A 34 1.58 22.28 -7.35
CA ASP A 34 0.45 22.32 -8.27
C ASP A 34 -0.28 20.96 -8.31
N ARG A 35 -1.50 20.97 -8.85
CA ARG A 35 -2.34 19.76 -8.87
C ARG A 35 -1.71 18.60 -9.65
N VAL A 36 -1.02 18.88 -10.75
CA VAL A 36 -0.45 17.84 -11.63
C VAL A 36 0.80 17.24 -10.97
N GLU A 37 1.67 18.07 -10.42
CA GLU A 37 2.86 17.65 -9.67
C GLU A 37 2.48 16.83 -8.44
N ALA A 38 1.45 17.24 -7.69
CA ALA A 38 0.96 16.48 -6.54
C ALA A 38 0.46 15.09 -6.97
N GLN A 39 -0.30 15.00 -8.07
CA GLN A 39 -0.76 13.71 -8.59
C GLN A 39 0.38 12.84 -9.11
N ARG A 40 1.39 13.43 -9.75
CA ARG A 40 2.61 12.71 -10.16
C ARG A 40 3.38 12.18 -8.96
N ALA A 41 3.55 12.97 -7.89
CA ALA A 41 4.18 12.49 -6.67
C ALA A 41 3.43 11.30 -6.05
N ILE A 42 2.09 11.36 -6.03
CA ILE A 42 1.23 10.26 -5.59
C ILE A 42 1.35 9.04 -6.52
N ALA A 43 1.36 9.24 -7.84
CA ALA A 43 1.53 8.17 -8.82
C ALA A 43 2.90 7.49 -8.69
N THR A 44 3.97 8.26 -8.47
CA THR A 44 5.31 7.72 -8.20
C THR A 44 5.28 6.80 -6.98
N PHE A 45 4.60 7.19 -5.90
CA PHE A 45 4.44 6.32 -4.74
C PHE A 45 3.61 5.06 -5.05
N ASN A 46 2.56 5.18 -5.87
CA ASN A 46 1.73 4.04 -6.28
C ASN A 46 2.42 3.12 -7.31
N SER A 47 3.50 3.56 -7.97
CA SER A 47 4.24 2.69 -8.91
C SER A 47 4.89 1.48 -8.21
N PHE A 48 5.11 1.56 -6.90
CA PHE A 48 5.66 0.46 -6.08
C PHE A 48 4.65 -0.66 -5.77
N ARG A 49 3.41 -0.57 -6.28
CA ARG A 49 2.32 -1.54 -6.01
C ARG A 49 2.45 -2.87 -6.75
N PHE A 50 3.67 -3.33 -7.03
CA PHE A 50 3.92 -4.69 -7.52
C PHE A 50 4.02 -5.71 -6.37
N PHE A 51 4.09 -5.26 -5.10
CA PHE A 51 4.21 -6.13 -3.93
C PHE A 51 3.04 -7.11 -3.78
N GLY A 52 1.83 -6.78 -4.26
CA GLY A 52 0.70 -7.70 -4.27
C GLY A 52 0.99 -9.04 -4.95
N LEU A 53 1.90 -9.11 -5.92
CA LEU A 53 2.30 -10.37 -6.56
C LEU A 53 2.84 -11.41 -5.57
N ALA A 54 3.36 -10.98 -4.42
CA ALA A 54 3.85 -11.88 -3.38
C ALA A 54 2.73 -12.80 -2.84
N PHE A 55 1.45 -12.42 -2.96
CA PHE A 55 0.32 -13.28 -2.58
C PHE A 55 0.21 -14.56 -3.41
N LEU A 56 0.83 -14.61 -4.59
CA LEU A 56 0.90 -15.81 -5.43
C LEU A 56 2.12 -16.69 -5.12
N LEU A 57 3.08 -16.21 -4.31
CA LEU A 57 4.28 -16.96 -3.98
C LEU A 57 3.96 -18.07 -2.98
N PRO A 58 4.33 -19.34 -3.29
CA PRO A 58 4.18 -20.45 -2.36
C PRO A 58 4.88 -20.15 -1.02
N GLY A 59 4.16 -20.31 0.09
CA GLY A 59 4.69 -20.09 1.44
C GLY A 59 4.68 -18.65 1.94
N PHE A 60 4.32 -17.65 1.11
CA PHE A 60 4.19 -16.26 1.55
C PHE A 60 2.89 -16.00 2.31
N VAL A 61 1.81 -16.69 1.94
CA VAL A 61 0.49 -16.61 2.57
C VAL A 61 0.12 -17.91 3.27
N GLY A 62 -0.70 -17.81 4.32
CA GLY A 62 -1.19 -18.99 5.04
C GLY A 62 -2.11 -19.88 4.19
N PRO A 63 -2.16 -21.19 4.44
CA PRO A 63 -2.90 -22.15 3.62
C PRO A 63 -4.42 -21.94 3.63
N ASN A 64 -4.95 -21.22 4.62
CA ASN A 64 -6.37 -20.93 4.76
C ASN A 64 -6.81 -19.62 4.06
N LEU A 65 -5.89 -18.91 3.39
CA LEU A 65 -6.23 -17.71 2.65
C LEU A 65 -7.02 -18.09 1.38
N PRO A 66 -8.21 -17.52 1.13
CA PRO A 66 -8.96 -17.80 -0.09
C PRO A 66 -8.15 -17.45 -1.34
N GLN A 67 -8.04 -18.40 -2.27
CA GLN A 67 -7.27 -18.21 -3.50
C GLN A 67 -7.83 -17.05 -4.33
N SER A 68 -9.15 -16.86 -4.37
CA SER A 68 -9.78 -15.73 -5.06
C SER A 68 -9.34 -14.38 -4.50
N PHE A 69 -9.15 -14.28 -3.18
CA PHE A 69 -8.62 -13.06 -2.57
C PHE A 69 -7.17 -12.82 -2.98
N ALA A 70 -6.33 -13.87 -2.90
CA ALA A 70 -4.92 -13.77 -3.27
C ALA A 70 -4.73 -13.33 -4.73
N THR A 71 -5.49 -13.90 -5.66
CA THR A 71 -5.41 -13.54 -7.09
C THR A 71 -5.94 -12.13 -7.35
N THR A 72 -7.07 -11.74 -6.73
CA THR A 72 -7.60 -10.37 -6.87
C THR A 72 -6.62 -9.32 -6.33
N VAL A 73 -6.02 -9.56 -5.16
CA VAL A 73 -5.02 -8.64 -4.59
C VAL A 73 -3.78 -8.59 -5.48
N ALA A 74 -3.25 -9.74 -5.91
CA ALA A 74 -2.03 -9.78 -6.69
C ALA A 74 -2.13 -9.02 -8.01
N TYR A 75 -3.15 -9.33 -8.81
CA TYR A 75 -3.32 -8.69 -10.12
C TYR A 75 -3.89 -7.28 -10.01
N GLY A 76 -4.73 -6.99 -9.00
CA GLY A 76 -5.25 -5.65 -8.76
C GLY A 76 -4.15 -4.66 -8.35
N ASP A 77 -3.23 -5.09 -7.48
CA ASP A 77 -2.09 -4.27 -7.06
C ASP A 77 -1.17 -4.01 -8.25
N LEU A 78 -0.81 -5.07 -8.99
CA LEU A 78 0.02 -4.97 -10.20
C LEU A 78 -0.60 -4.01 -11.24
N ALA A 79 -1.89 -4.17 -11.54
CA ALA A 79 -2.57 -3.31 -12.50
C ALA A 79 -2.54 -1.84 -12.05
N THR A 80 -2.77 -1.58 -10.76
CA THR A 80 -2.68 -0.23 -10.19
C THR A 80 -1.27 0.33 -10.32
N GLY A 81 -0.24 -0.46 -10.03
CA GLY A 81 1.16 -0.05 -10.20
C GLY A 81 1.51 0.29 -11.65
N LEU A 82 1.07 -0.53 -12.61
CA LEU A 82 1.26 -0.27 -14.04
C LEU A 82 0.56 1.01 -14.49
N LEU A 83 -0.70 1.22 -14.07
CA LEU A 83 -1.42 2.46 -14.37
C LEU A 83 -0.73 3.69 -13.78
N ALA A 84 -0.18 3.56 -12.57
CA ALA A 84 0.58 4.64 -11.95
C ALA A 84 1.88 4.97 -12.72
N ILE A 85 2.59 3.96 -13.22
CA ILE A 85 3.77 4.15 -14.09
C ILE A 85 3.38 4.87 -15.39
N LEU A 86 2.27 4.47 -16.01
CA LEU A 86 1.80 5.10 -17.25
C LEU A 86 1.31 6.55 -17.07
N ALA A 87 0.94 6.92 -15.85
CA ALA A 87 0.44 8.27 -15.54
C ALA A 87 1.54 9.30 -15.26
N LEU A 88 2.81 8.88 -15.16
CA LEU A 88 3.97 9.74 -14.91
C LEU A 88 4.48 10.39 -16.20
#